data_AF-A0A3B9NR00-F1
#
_entry.id   AF-A0A3B9NR00-F1
#
_cell.length_a   1.000
_cell.length_b   1.000
_cell.length_c   1.000
_cell.angle_alpha   90.00
_cell.angle_beta   90.00
_cell.angle_gamma   90.00
#
_symmetry.space_group_name_H-M   'P 1'
#
loop_
_entity.id
_entity.type
_entity.pdbx_description
1 polymer ?
#
loop_
_entity_poly.entity_id
_entity_poly.type
_entity_poly.pdbx_seq_one_letter_code
_entity_poly.pdbx_strand_id
1 'polypeptide(L)'
;LLYLVAKVFFTAIIIVLVSEVAKKSDQYGGLLAALPLTTFLIIFWMYFEGATDSKISNHLQLTLYFVLPTLPMFLFFPYLIHKFGFPIATLTSIALTALLIYGFKLLYEQFGFKVF
;
A
#
# COMPACT_ATOMS: atom_id res chain seq x y z
N LEU A 1 -4.55 26.02 0.30
CA LEU A 1 -4.22 25.54 1.67
C LEU A 1 -5.40 24.81 2.31
N LEU A 2 -6.59 25.43 2.44
CA LEU A 2 -7.78 24.79 3.03
C LEU A 2 -8.13 23.43 2.42
N TYR A 3 -8.03 23.30 1.09
CA TYR A 3 -8.24 22.05 0.37
C TYR A 3 -7.27 20.93 0.78
N LEU A 4 -5.97 21.23 0.93
CA LEU A 4 -4.97 20.26 1.37
C LEU A 4 -5.19 19.86 2.83
N VAL A 5 -5.55 20.82 3.68
CA VAL A 5 -5.91 20.55 5.08
C VAL A 5 -7.11 19.60 5.15
N ALA A 6 -8.16 19.84 4.35
CA ALA A 6 -9.31 18.95 4.28
C ALA A 6 -8.94 17.53 3.81
N LYS A 7 -8.06 17.38 2.80
CA LYS A 7 -7.55 16.07 2.37
C LYS A 7 -6.84 15.33 3.49
N VAL A 8 -5.98 16.02 4.23
CA VAL A 8 -5.23 15.43 5.34
C VAL A 8 -6.18 14.98 6.45
N PHE A 9 -7.12 15.83 6.86
CA PHE A 9 -8.11 15.48 7.89
C PHE A 9 -8.96 14.28 7.48
N PHE A 10 -9.48 14.27 6.25
CA PHE A 10 -10.31 13.17 5.77
C PHE A 10 -9.53 11.84 5.72
N THR A 11 -8.28 11.89 5.24
CA THR A 11 -7.41 10.71 5.20
C THR A 11 -7.09 10.21 6.60
N ALA A 12 -6.77 11.11 7.53
CA ALA A 12 -6.47 10.75 8.91
C ALA A 12 -7.68 10.11 9.63
N ILE A 13 -8.90 10.63 9.41
CA ILE A 13 -10.12 10.04 9.98
C ILE A 13 -10.28 8.59 9.52
N ILE A 14 -10.09 8.30 8.23
CA ILE A 14 -10.20 6.94 7.69
C ILE A 14 -9.17 6.02 8.33
N ILE A 15 -7.91 6.46 8.43
CA ILE A 15 -6.83 5.67 9.06
C ILE A 15 -7.18 5.35 10.52
N VAL A 16 -7.65 6.35 11.28
CA VAL A 16 -8.04 6.17 12.68
C VAL A 16 -9.20 5.17 12.78
N LEU A 17 -10.26 5.33 11.97
CA LEU A 17 -11.41 4.42 11.97
C LEU A 17 -10.99 2.96 11.69
N VAL A 18 -10.15 2.73 10.68
CA VAL A 18 -9.66 1.39 10.36
C VAL A 18 -8.83 0.83 11.53
N SER A 19 -8.00 1.64 12.16
CA SER A 19 -7.19 1.22 13.31
C SER A 19 -8.05 0.84 14.53
N GLU A 20 -9.14 1.57 14.80
CA GLU A 20 -10.05 1.24 15.90
C GLU A 20 -10.86 -0.03 15.63
N VAL A 21 -11.27 -0.26 14.38
CA VAL A 21 -11.90 -1.53 13.98
C VAL A 21 -10.94 -2.69 14.15
N ALA A 22 -9.67 -2.53 13.75
CA ALA A 22 -8.66 -3.57 13.89
C ALA A 22 -8.35 -3.93 15.35
N LYS A 23 -8.40 -2.95 16.28
CA LYS A 23 -8.29 -3.22 17.73
C LYS A 23 -9.45 -4.04 18.28
N LYS A 24 -10.65 -3.87 17.72
CA LYS A 24 -11.89 -4.51 18.19
C LYS A 24 -12.08 -5.90 17.60
N SER A 25 -11.63 -6.14 16.38
CA SER A 25 -11.73 -7.43 15.70
C SER A 25 -10.61 -7.63 14.71
N ASP A 26 -9.82 -8.69 14.93
CA ASP A 26 -8.73 -9.06 14.03
C ASP A 26 -9.23 -9.42 12.62
N GLN A 27 -10.40 -10.07 12.51
CA GLN A 27 -10.98 -10.47 11.23
C GLN A 27 -11.42 -9.25 10.40
N TYR A 28 -12.19 -8.32 10.99
CA TYR A 28 -12.61 -7.11 10.29
C TYR A 28 -11.44 -6.16 10.07
N GLY A 29 -10.48 -6.11 11.01
CA GLY A 29 -9.23 -5.38 10.86
C GLY A 29 -8.43 -5.85 9.66
N GLY A 30 -8.23 -7.16 9.53
CA GLY A 30 -7.55 -7.77 8.39
C GLY A 30 -8.26 -7.52 7.07
N LEU A 31 -9.59 -7.63 7.03
CA LEU A 31 -10.39 -7.32 5.84
C LEU A 31 -10.21 -5.86 5.40
N LEU A 32 -10.39 -4.92 6.33
CA LEU A 32 -10.26 -3.49 6.03
C LEU A 32 -8.83 -3.10 5.64
N ALA A 33 -7.82 -3.71 6.27
CA ALA A 33 -6.42 -3.47 5.94
C ALA A 33 -6.04 -4.01 4.55
N ALA A 34 -6.70 -5.07 4.08
CA ALA A 34 -6.50 -5.63 2.74
C ALA A 34 -7.20 -4.82 1.63
N LEU A 35 -8.19 -3.98 1.97
CA LEU A 35 -8.85 -3.12 0.99
C LEU A 35 -7.91 -2.02 0.49
N PRO A 36 -7.92 -1.68 -0.81
CA PRO A 36 -7.10 -0.62 -1.37
C PRO A 36 -7.71 0.77 -1.09
N LEU A 37 -8.03 1.06 0.18
CA LEU A 37 -8.69 2.31 0.61
C LEU A 37 -7.86 3.54 0.22
N THR A 38 -6.55 3.49 0.41
CA THR A 38 -5.62 4.54 0.00
C THR A 38 -5.67 4.77 -1.50
N THR A 39 -5.70 3.70 -2.30
CA THR A 39 -5.82 3.80 -3.76
C THR A 39 -7.14 4.44 -4.16
N PHE A 40 -8.26 4.04 -3.55
CA PHE A 40 -9.55 4.67 -3.80
C PHE A 40 -9.52 6.17 -3.50
N LEU A 41 -8.97 6.57 -2.35
CA LEU A 41 -8.84 8.00 -2.02
C LEU A 41 -8.02 8.75 -3.07
N ILE A 42 -6.87 8.21 -3.48
CA ILE A 42 -6.02 8.84 -4.49
C ILE A 42 -6.78 9.04 -5.80
N ILE A 43 -7.50 8.03 -6.28
CA ILE A 43 -8.21 8.14 -7.57
C ILE A 43 -9.42 9.07 -7.50
N PHE A 44 -10.11 9.13 -6.36
CA PHE A 44 -11.17 10.11 -6.13
C PHE A 44 -10.61 11.53 -6.22
N TRP A 45 -9.49 11.79 -5.55
CA TRP A 45 -8.83 13.10 -5.61
C TRP A 45 -8.33 13.41 -7.02
N MET A 46 -7.68 12.46 -7.69
CA MET A 46 -7.24 12.63 -9.08
C MET A 46 -8.40 13.00 -10.00
N TYR A 47 -9.54 12.31 -9.88
CA TYR A 47 -10.73 12.60 -10.66
C TYR A 47 -11.24 14.04 -10.43
N PHE A 48 -11.41 14.44 -9.16
CA PHE A 48 -11.86 15.80 -8.83
C PHE A 48 -10.84 16.90 -9.16
N GLU A 49 -9.57 16.56 -9.27
CA GLU A 49 -8.50 17.46 -9.73
C GLU A 49 -8.37 17.49 -11.26
N GLY A 50 -9.23 16.79 -12.00
CA GLY A 50 -9.28 16.81 -13.46
C GLY A 50 -8.23 15.91 -14.13
N ALA A 51 -7.73 14.88 -13.43
CA ALA A 51 -6.90 13.87 -14.08
C ALA A 51 -7.69 13.12 -15.15
N THR A 52 -7.05 12.89 -16.30
CA THR A 52 -7.64 12.09 -17.39
C THR A 52 -7.83 10.63 -16.96
N ASP A 53 -8.83 9.95 -17.52
CA ASP A 53 -9.07 8.51 -17.30
C ASP A 53 -7.85 7.63 -17.58
N SER A 54 -7.07 7.97 -18.61
CA SER A 54 -5.82 7.27 -18.94
C SER A 54 -4.80 7.34 -17.79
N LYS A 55 -4.65 8.51 -17.16
CA LYS A 55 -3.76 8.71 -16.01
C LYS A 55 -4.24 7.94 -14.77
N ILE A 56 -5.54 7.91 -14.52
CA ILE A 56 -6.14 7.13 -13.42
C ILE A 56 -5.91 5.64 -13.67
N SER A 57 -6.23 5.15 -14.87
CA SER A 57 -6.04 3.75 -15.26
C SER A 57 -4.57 3.31 -15.14
N ASN A 58 -3.64 4.12 -15.64
CA ASN A 58 -2.20 3.84 -15.51
C ASN A 58 -1.76 3.80 -14.04
N HIS A 59 -2.31 4.67 -13.18
CA HIS A 59 -2.02 4.62 -11.75
C HIS A 59 -2.49 3.30 -11.10
N LEU A 60 -3.67 2.79 -11.45
CA LEU A 60 -4.12 1.48 -10.96
C LEU A 60 -3.24 0.33 -11.48
N GLN A 61 -2.89 0.36 -12.77
CA GLN A 61 -2.00 -0.64 -13.37
C GLN A 61 -0.66 -0.69 -12.63
N LEU A 62 0.00 0.46 -12.47
CA LEU A 62 1.25 0.57 -11.72
C LEU A 62 1.09 0.10 -10.27
N THR A 63 0.02 0.50 -9.59
CA THR A 63 -0.25 0.07 -8.21
C THR A 63 -0.36 -1.45 -8.12
N LEU A 64 -1.06 -2.10 -9.06
CA LEU A 64 -1.17 -3.56 -9.11
C LEU A 64 0.22 -4.22 -9.25
N TYR A 65 1.07 -3.70 -10.14
CA TYR A 65 2.43 -4.20 -10.30
C TYR A 65 3.26 -4.08 -9.03
N PHE A 66 3.14 -2.97 -8.28
CA PHE A 66 3.88 -2.78 -7.03
C PHE A 66 3.30 -3.55 -5.85
N VAL A 67 2.01 -3.89 -5.85
CA VAL A 67 1.40 -4.71 -4.79
C VAL A 67 1.95 -6.14 -4.82
N LEU A 68 2.13 -6.74 -6.00
CA LEU A 68 2.64 -8.11 -6.14
C LEU A 68 3.94 -8.41 -5.35
N PRO A 69 5.03 -7.64 -5.50
CA PRO A 69 6.26 -7.88 -4.74
C PRO A 69 6.14 -7.55 -3.24
N THR A 70 5.06 -6.90 -2.79
CA THR A 70 4.82 -6.63 -1.36
C THR A 70 4.11 -7.78 -0.63
N LEU A 71 3.43 -8.67 -1.36
CA LEU A 71 2.67 -9.78 -0.77
C LEU A 71 3.50 -10.74 0.10
N PRO A 72 4.75 -11.10 -0.25
CA PRO A 72 5.55 -11.99 0.59
C PRO A 72 5.76 -11.48 2.02
N MET A 73 5.75 -10.15 2.24
CA MET A 73 5.84 -9.55 3.56
C MET A 73 4.76 -10.07 4.51
N PHE A 74 3.52 -10.27 4.03
CA PHE A 74 2.41 -10.79 4.85
C PHE A 74 2.64 -12.23 5.32
N LEU A 75 3.47 -13.00 4.62
CA LEU A 75 3.87 -14.36 5.01
C LEU A 75 5.05 -14.35 5.99
N PHE A 76 6.06 -13.50 5.74
CA PHE A 76 7.28 -13.46 6.56
C PHE A 76 7.10 -12.69 7.87
N PHE A 77 6.31 -11.61 7.87
CA PHE A 77 6.16 -10.75 9.05
C PHE A 77 5.64 -11.51 10.28
N PRO A 78 4.59 -12.38 10.19
CA PRO A 78 4.15 -13.19 11.33
C PRO A 78 5.26 -14.06 11.92
N TYR A 79 6.08 -14.70 11.08
CA TYR A 79 7.22 -15.49 11.55
C TYR A 79 8.27 -14.62 12.26
N LEU A 80 8.61 -13.48 11.66
CA LEU A 80 9.64 -12.57 12.19
C LEU A 80 9.22 -11.94 13.52
N ILE A 81 7.96 -11.51 13.66
CA ILE A 81 7.48 -10.86 14.90
C ILE A 81 7.46 -11.85 16.07
N HIS A 82 7.11 -13.12 15.84
CA HIS A 82 7.16 -14.15 16.87
C HIS A 82 8.59 -14.48 17.33
N LYS A 83 9.59 -14.38 16.43
CA LYS A 83 10.98 -14.77 16.73
C LYS A 83 11.86 -13.63 17.26
N PHE A 84 11.68 -12.43 16.73
CA PHE A 84 12.59 -11.30 16.97
C PHE A 84 11.90 -10.07 17.59
N GLY A 85 10.58 -10.13 17.77
CA GLY A 85 9.79 -9.00 18.26
C GLY A 85 9.53 -7.92 17.20
N PHE A 86 8.70 -6.95 17.57
CA PHE A 86 8.15 -5.97 16.64
C PHE A 86 9.20 -5.10 15.90
N PRO A 87 10.17 -4.45 16.57
CA PRO A 87 11.07 -3.52 15.87
C PRO A 87 11.94 -4.20 14.81
N ILE A 88 12.48 -5.38 15.13
CA ILE A 88 13.33 -6.15 14.22
C ILE A 88 12.49 -6.70 13.07
N ALA A 89 11.28 -7.23 13.35
CA ALA A 89 10.38 -7.72 12.32
C ALA A 89 9.98 -6.63 11.33
N THR A 90 9.66 -5.42 11.82
CA THR A 90 9.31 -4.27 10.96
C THR A 90 10.47 -3.83 10.09
N LEU A 91 11.67 -3.63 10.65
CA LEU A 91 12.85 -3.23 9.85
C LEU A 91 13.21 -4.26 8.79
N THR A 92 13.21 -5.54 9.17
CA THR A 92 13.52 -6.65 8.25
C THR A 92 12.49 -6.74 7.13
N SER A 93 11.22 -6.54 7.45
CA SER A 93 10.13 -6.61 6.47
C SER A 93 10.14 -5.43 5.51
N ILE A 94 10.49 -4.22 5.98
CA ILE A 94 10.70 -3.06 5.11
C ILE A 94 11.86 -3.34 4.13
N ALA A 95 12.99 -3.85 4.65
CA ALA A 95 14.15 -4.18 3.83
C ALA A 95 13.82 -5.27 2.79
N LEU A 96 13.10 -6.32 3.21
CA LEU A 96 12.62 -7.39 2.33
C LEU A 96 11.74 -6.84 1.21
N THR A 97 10.73 -6.02 1.55
CA THR A 97 9.82 -5.43 0.57
C THR A 97 10.57 -4.54 -0.43
N ALA A 98 11.50 -3.71 0.04
CA ALA A 98 12.33 -2.88 -0.85
C ALA A 98 13.18 -3.73 -1.81
N LEU A 99 13.79 -4.80 -1.29
CA LEU A 99 14.59 -5.73 -2.10
C LEU A 99 13.73 -6.47 -3.13
N LEU A 100 12.53 -6.92 -2.75
CA LEU A 100 11.60 -7.60 -3.65
C LEU A 100 11.10 -6.67 -4.75
N ILE A 101 10.76 -5.43 -4.43
CA ILE A 101 10.37 -4.41 -5.43
C ILE A 101 11.53 -4.17 -6.41
N TYR A 102 12.75 -4.04 -5.90
CA TYR A 102 13.93 -3.84 -6.75
C TYR A 102 14.21 -5.05 -7.65
N GLY A 103 14.16 -6.27 -7.09
CA GLY A 103 14.31 -7.51 -7.86
C GLY A 103 13.21 -7.67 -8.93
N PHE A 104 11.96 -7.34 -8.57
CA PHE A 104 10.84 -7.38 -9.51
C PHE A 104 11.04 -6.38 -10.66
N LYS A 105 11.55 -5.18 -10.39
CA LYS A 105 11.93 -4.21 -11.42
C LYS A 105 12.96 -4.80 -12.39
N LEU A 106 14.05 -5.39 -11.88
CA LEU A 106 15.10 -5.98 -12.73
C LEU A 106 14.56 -7.12 -13.62
N LEU A 107 13.72 -7.99 -13.06
CA LEU A 107 13.07 -9.05 -13.82
C LEU A 107 12.18 -8.48 -14.93
N TYR A 108 11.40 -7.45 -14.61
CA TYR A 108 10.46 -6.84 -15.56
C TYR A 108 11.18 -6.12 -16.72
N GLU A 109 12.32 -5.48 -16.43
CA GLU A 109 13.20 -4.88 -17.44
C GLU A 109 13.76 -5.93 -18.42
N GLN A 110 13.99 -7.17 -17.98
CA GLN A 110 14.44 -8.26 -18.86
C GLN A 110 13.38 -8.72 -19.86
N PHE A 111 12.09 -8.59 -19.54
CA PHE A 111 10.98 -8.93 -20.43
C PHE A 111 10.57 -7.78 -21.38
N GLY A 112 11.37 -6.70 -21.45
CA GLY A 112 11.17 -5.60 -22.41
C GLY A 112 10.11 -4.57 -21.99
N PHE A 113 9.58 -4.67 -20.77
CA PHE A 113 8.69 -3.66 -20.22
C PHE A 113 9.47 -2.66 -19.37
N LYS A 114 9.53 -1.39 -19.80
CA LYS A 114 10.07 -0.31 -18.98
C LYS A 114 9.07 0.07 -17.90
N VAL A 115 9.31 -0.40 -16.67
CA VAL A 115 8.71 0.21 -15.48
C VAL A 115 9.71 1.25 -14.99
N PHE A 116 9.42 2.50 -15.36
CA PHE A 116 10.26 3.72 -15.35
C PHE A 116 11.19 3.90 -16.56
#